data_AF-A0AAE1ABC3-F1
#
_entry.id   AF-A0AAE1ABC3-F1
#
_cell.length_a   1.000
_cell.length_b   1.000
_cell.length_c   1.000
_cell.angle_alpha   90.00
_cell.angle_beta   90.00
_cell.angle_gamma   90.00
#
_symmetry.space_group_name_H-M   'P 1'
#
loop_
_entity.id
_entity.type
_entity.pdbx_description
1 polymer ?
#
loop_
_entity_poly.entity_id
_entity_poly.type
_entity_poly.pdbx_seq_one_letter_code
_entity_poly.pdbx_strand_id
1 'polypeptide(L)'
;MSDCSDTSYTSQLSDSAGQSALTSPCPVTARQSRKRKRNVGDWKVNVNKRLRNAVESRHNTYLYNLEIGGEKVKVSKKMFLDTLDITDVVVFTALGKKTEIGTGGIEKRGKHTGRDKESEKDEPRQHINNMKSLYARKDSKREYLDSSLNLQKIYELYVDIRKKEGCTTPASESTYRSVFNFEFNLSFHRRMKDRCDICAGHENLLTGTDMPESRNYKARVKDNVKKDPCCL
;
A
#
# COMPACT_ATOMS: atom_id res chain seq x y z
N MET A 1 77.74 4.80 -27.15
CA MET A 1 77.99 3.39 -27.55
C MET A 1 77.29 2.52 -26.52
N SER A 2 76.29 1.71 -26.79
CA SER A 2 75.47 1.48 -27.98
C SER A 2 74.21 0.76 -27.47
N ASP A 3 73.09 1.05 -28.10
CA ASP A 3 71.77 0.46 -27.89
C ASP A 3 71.75 -1.06 -28.14
N CYS A 4 70.81 -1.74 -27.49
CA CYS A 4 70.25 -3.01 -27.97
C CYS A 4 68.73 -2.92 -27.85
N SER A 5 68.09 -2.62 -28.98
CA SER A 5 66.66 -2.74 -29.22
C SER A 5 66.45 -3.86 -30.22
N ASP A 6 65.60 -4.83 -29.89
CA ASP A 6 64.95 -5.71 -30.86
C ASP A 6 63.45 -5.80 -30.49
N THR A 7 62.51 -5.26 -31.28
CA THR A 7 61.85 -5.89 -32.47
C THR A 7 61.50 -7.37 -32.25
N SER A 8 60.33 -7.92 -32.53
CA SER A 8 58.98 -7.49 -32.91
C SER A 8 58.13 -8.78 -32.85
N TYR A 9 56.95 -8.76 -32.24
CA TYR A 9 56.03 -9.90 -32.22
C TYR A 9 54.85 -9.62 -33.16
N THR A 10 54.80 -10.36 -34.28
CA THR A 10 53.59 -10.49 -35.11
C THR A 10 53.48 -11.92 -35.62
N SER A 11 52.35 -12.57 -35.33
CA SER A 11 51.69 -13.67 -36.04
C SER A 11 50.55 -14.17 -35.13
N GLN A 12 49.36 -14.57 -35.54
CA GLN A 12 48.63 -14.65 -36.82
C GLN A 12 47.15 -14.81 -36.43
N LEU A 13 46.25 -14.27 -37.26
CA LEU A 13 44.81 -14.45 -37.16
C LEU A 13 44.41 -15.86 -37.62
N SER A 14 43.43 -16.47 -36.94
CA SER A 14 42.60 -17.52 -37.50
C SER A 14 41.14 -17.26 -37.11
N ASP A 15 40.33 -16.99 -38.14
CA ASP A 15 38.89 -16.81 -38.08
C ASP A 15 38.16 -18.09 -37.64
N SER A 16 37.13 -17.93 -36.83
CA SER A 16 36.07 -18.93 -36.65
C SER A 16 34.76 -18.23 -36.32
N ALA A 17 33.88 -18.16 -37.32
CA ALA A 17 32.49 -17.76 -37.19
C ALA A 17 31.75 -18.67 -36.21
N GLY A 18 30.95 -18.08 -35.30
CA GLY A 18 30.22 -18.85 -34.29
C GLY A 18 29.22 -18.03 -33.49
N GLN A 19 28.09 -17.72 -34.12
CA GLN A 19 26.72 -17.76 -33.58
C GLN A 19 26.38 -16.96 -32.29
N SER A 20 25.48 -16.01 -32.55
CA SER A 20 24.51 -15.33 -31.68
C SER A 20 23.79 -16.14 -30.58
N ALA A 21 23.31 -15.38 -29.59
CA ALA A 21 22.31 -15.69 -28.54
C ALA A 21 22.90 -16.38 -27.29
N LEU A 22 22.68 -15.90 -26.07
CA LEU A 22 21.39 -15.57 -25.47
C LEU A 22 21.51 -14.45 -24.43
N THR A 23 20.92 -13.29 -24.72
CA THR A 23 20.31 -12.44 -23.72
C THR A 23 19.26 -13.25 -22.97
N SER A 24 19.47 -13.60 -21.70
CA SER A 24 18.40 -14.15 -20.86
C SER A 24 17.32 -13.08 -20.66
N PRO A 25 16.10 -13.26 -21.20
CA PRO A 25 14.99 -12.40 -20.87
C PRO A 25 14.54 -12.77 -19.45
N CYS A 26 14.44 -11.78 -18.57
CA CYS A 26 13.75 -11.93 -17.29
C CYS A 26 12.37 -12.57 -17.54
N PRO A 27 11.94 -13.58 -16.76
CA PRO A 27 10.62 -14.15 -16.92
C PRO A 27 9.58 -13.08 -16.57
N VAL A 28 9.02 -12.46 -17.61
CA VAL A 28 7.80 -11.66 -17.48
C VAL A 28 6.72 -12.65 -17.10
N THR A 29 6.50 -12.81 -15.79
CA THR A 29 5.32 -13.52 -15.31
C THR A 29 4.12 -12.74 -15.86
N ALA A 30 3.49 -13.29 -16.90
CA ALA A 30 2.26 -12.76 -17.42
C ALA A 30 1.27 -12.76 -16.26
N ARG A 31 1.03 -11.59 -15.66
CA ARG A 31 -0.07 -11.40 -14.72
C ARG A 31 -1.33 -11.67 -15.51
N GLN A 32 -1.77 -12.91 -15.53
CA GLN A 32 -3.07 -13.27 -16.06
C GLN A 32 -4.08 -12.45 -15.27
N SER A 33 -4.68 -11.47 -15.94
CA SER A 33 -5.81 -10.74 -15.39
C SER A 33 -6.85 -11.79 -15.02
N ARG A 34 -7.06 -12.01 -13.71
CA ARG A 34 -8.10 -12.91 -13.21
C ARG A 34 -9.44 -12.28 -13.61
N LYS A 35 -9.90 -12.53 -14.84
CA LYS A 35 -11.28 -12.24 -15.23
C LYS A 35 -12.15 -13.03 -14.27
N ARG A 36 -12.81 -12.33 -13.34
CA ARG A 36 -13.76 -12.93 -12.41
C ARG A 36 -14.75 -13.74 -13.25
N LYS A 37 -14.85 -15.06 -13.00
CA LYS A 37 -15.87 -15.89 -13.64
C LYS A 37 -17.23 -15.27 -13.30
N ARG A 38 -18.06 -15.06 -14.32
CA ARG A 38 -19.38 -14.44 -14.16
C ARG A 38 -20.24 -15.38 -13.31
N ASN A 39 -20.56 -14.96 -12.08
CA ASN A 39 -21.52 -15.69 -11.26
C ASN A 39 -22.93 -15.48 -11.85
N VAL A 40 -23.55 -16.56 -12.33
CA VAL A 40 -24.87 -16.52 -12.98
C VAL A 40 -25.97 -16.14 -11.98
N GLY A 41 -25.84 -16.53 -10.70
CA GLY A 41 -26.77 -16.17 -9.64
C GLY A 41 -26.75 -14.68 -9.35
N ASP A 42 -25.57 -14.11 -9.13
CA ASP A 42 -25.38 -12.67 -8.89
C ASP A 42 -25.82 -11.84 -10.11
N TRP A 43 -25.61 -12.35 -11.32
CA TRP A 43 -26.04 -11.67 -12.54
C TRP A 43 -27.57 -11.58 -12.63
N LYS A 44 -28.30 -12.67 -12.39
CA LYS A 44 -29.78 -12.65 -12.39
C LYS A 44 -30.34 -11.71 -11.32
N VAL A 45 -29.75 -11.72 -10.12
CA VAL A 45 -30.15 -10.80 -9.03
C VAL A 45 -29.91 -9.34 -9.41
N ASN A 46 -28.77 -9.03 -10.03
CA ASN A 46 -28.48 -7.68 -10.51
C ASN A 46 -29.42 -7.23 -11.64
N VAL A 47 -29.80 -8.12 -12.56
CA VAL A 47 -30.78 -7.81 -13.61
C VAL A 47 -32.14 -7.49 -12.99
N ASN A 48 -32.63 -8.31 -12.05
CA ASN A 48 -33.90 -8.08 -11.37
C ASN A 48 -33.89 -6.82 -10.49
N LYS A 49 -32.74 -6.48 -9.89
CA LYS A 49 -32.56 -5.22 -9.15
C LYS A 49 -32.61 -4.01 -10.09
N ARG A 50 -31.98 -4.10 -11.27
CA ARG A 50 -32.06 -3.06 -12.30
C ARG A 50 -33.47 -2.88 -12.84
N LEU A 51 -34.20 -3.97 -13.05
CA LEU A 51 -35.59 -3.92 -13.53
C LEU A 51 -36.54 -3.32 -12.49
N ARG A 52 -36.43 -3.71 -11.20
CA ARG A 52 -37.22 -3.11 -10.11
C ARG A 52 -36.96 -1.61 -9.96
N ASN A 53 -35.68 -1.22 -9.91
CA ASN A 53 -35.32 0.20 -9.86
C ASN A 53 -35.76 0.97 -11.11
N ALA A 54 -35.87 0.32 -12.28
CA ALA A 54 -36.34 0.97 -13.51
C ALA A 54 -37.84 1.26 -13.51
N VAL A 55 -38.64 0.43 -12.84
CA VAL A 55 -40.10 0.63 -12.69
C VAL A 55 -40.40 1.75 -11.70
N GLU A 56 -39.66 1.83 -10.59
CA GLU A 56 -39.84 2.88 -9.56
C GLU A 56 -39.19 4.23 -9.93
N SER A 57 -38.21 4.27 -10.85
CA SER A 57 -37.43 5.48 -11.13
C SER A 57 -37.97 6.38 -12.26
N ARG A 58 -38.91 5.91 -13.10
CA ARG A 58 -39.42 6.71 -14.23
C ARG A 58 -40.57 7.61 -13.80
N HIS A 59 -40.23 8.69 -13.09
CA HIS A 59 -41.18 9.73 -12.69
C HIS A 59 -41.71 10.57 -13.87
N ASN A 60 -41.05 10.54 -15.04
CA ASN A 60 -41.40 11.33 -16.22
C ASN A 60 -41.31 10.51 -17.51
N THR A 61 -42.25 10.75 -18.44
CA THR A 61 -42.21 10.22 -19.82
C THR A 61 -41.72 11.31 -20.77
N TYR A 62 -40.74 11.00 -21.61
CA TYR A 62 -40.17 11.96 -22.57
C TYR A 62 -40.86 11.86 -23.93
N LEU A 63 -41.22 13.02 -24.49
CA LEU A 63 -41.73 13.18 -25.84
C LEU A 63 -40.62 13.79 -26.71
N TYR A 64 -40.31 13.15 -27.83
CA TYR A 64 -39.25 13.58 -28.75
C TYR A 64 -39.88 14.23 -29.97
N ASN A 65 -39.49 15.47 -30.27
CA ASN A 65 -40.00 16.25 -31.39
C ASN A 65 -38.83 16.85 -32.18
N LEU A 66 -38.94 16.91 -33.50
CA LEU A 66 -38.02 17.63 -34.39
C LEU A 66 -38.76 18.78 -35.09
N GLU A 67 -38.07 19.89 -35.32
CA GLU A 67 -38.65 21.05 -35.99
C GLU A 67 -38.40 21.00 -37.50
N ILE A 68 -39.48 21.02 -38.28
CA ILE A 68 -39.43 21.06 -39.75
C ILE A 68 -40.29 22.25 -40.18
N GLY A 69 -39.69 23.26 -40.82
CA GLY A 69 -40.41 24.43 -41.30
C GLY A 69 -41.08 25.29 -40.20
N GLY A 70 -40.60 25.20 -38.96
CA GLY A 70 -41.16 25.91 -37.80
C GLY A 70 -42.25 25.13 -37.05
N GLU A 71 -42.65 23.95 -37.53
CA GLU A 71 -43.60 23.07 -36.85
C GLU A 71 -42.88 21.93 -36.13
N LYS A 72 -43.37 21.59 -34.92
CA LYS A 72 -42.84 20.50 -34.10
C LYS A 72 -43.49 19.18 -34.49
N VAL A 73 -42.73 18.32 -35.16
CA VAL A 73 -43.16 16.98 -35.56
C VAL A 73 -42.70 15.96 -34.53
N LYS A 74 -43.65 15.18 -34.00
CA LYS A 74 -43.35 14.09 -33.05
C LYS A 74 -42.63 12.95 -33.77
N VAL A 75 -41.53 12.48 -33.18
CA VAL A 75 -40.71 11.40 -33.74
C VAL A 75 -40.45 10.30 -32.72
N SER A 76 -39.94 9.16 -33.21
CA SER A 76 -39.45 8.11 -32.33
C SER A 76 -38.14 8.53 -31.65
N LYS A 77 -37.86 7.94 -30.49
CA LYS A 77 -36.61 8.16 -29.76
C LYS A 77 -35.37 7.85 -30.62
N LYS A 78 -35.37 6.71 -31.34
CA LYS A 78 -34.23 6.31 -32.18
C LYS A 78 -33.96 7.36 -33.25
N MET A 79 -35.01 7.76 -33.98
CA MET A 79 -34.92 8.80 -35.00
C MET A 79 -34.37 10.11 -34.43
N PHE A 80 -34.85 10.57 -33.27
CA PHE A 80 -34.34 11.79 -32.66
C PHE A 80 -32.85 11.73 -32.33
N LEU A 81 -32.41 10.61 -31.73
CA LEU A 81 -31.01 10.41 -31.35
C LEU A 81 -30.10 10.27 -32.57
N ASP A 82 -30.52 9.52 -33.58
CA ASP A 82 -29.74 9.28 -34.79
C ASP A 82 -29.68 10.54 -35.67
N THR A 83 -30.78 11.30 -35.78
CA THR A 83 -30.82 12.53 -36.58
C THR A 83 -29.95 13.63 -35.99
N LEU A 84 -29.88 13.75 -34.67
CA LEU A 84 -29.07 14.77 -33.99
C LEU A 84 -27.65 14.27 -33.63
N ASP A 85 -27.36 12.99 -33.86
CA ASP A 85 -26.14 12.29 -33.42
C ASP A 85 -25.85 12.48 -31.92
N ILE A 86 -26.90 12.29 -31.11
CA ILE A 86 -26.85 12.45 -29.65
C ILE A 86 -27.12 11.11 -28.99
N THR A 87 -26.38 10.80 -27.92
CA THR A 87 -26.65 9.62 -27.11
C THR A 87 -27.73 9.86 -26.06
N ASP A 88 -28.44 8.79 -25.71
CA ASP A 88 -29.50 8.81 -24.69
C ASP A 88 -29.02 9.39 -23.34
N VAL A 89 -27.76 9.09 -22.97
CA VAL A 89 -27.13 9.59 -21.74
C VAL A 89 -27.02 11.11 -21.73
N VAL A 90 -26.72 11.72 -22.88
CA VAL A 90 -26.62 13.18 -22.99
C VAL A 90 -27.97 13.83 -22.75
N VAL A 91 -29.04 13.29 -23.34
CA VAL A 91 -30.41 13.78 -23.14
C VAL A 91 -30.82 13.71 -21.67
N PHE A 92 -30.64 12.55 -21.02
CA PHE A 92 -30.96 12.41 -19.60
C PHE A 92 -30.11 13.30 -18.70
N THR A 93 -28.81 13.39 -18.97
CA THR A 93 -27.90 14.22 -18.17
C THR A 93 -28.24 15.70 -18.30
N ALA A 94 -28.58 16.17 -19.50
CA ALA A 94 -29.01 17.54 -19.75
C ALA A 94 -30.32 17.85 -19.01
N LEU A 95 -31.32 16.97 -19.13
CA LEU A 95 -32.62 17.15 -18.47
C LEU A 95 -32.56 16.98 -16.95
N GLY A 96 -31.63 16.19 -16.42
CA GLY A 96 -31.41 16.06 -14.98
C GLY A 96 -30.63 17.25 -14.38
N LYS A 97 -29.89 17.99 -15.21
CA LYS A 97 -29.16 19.20 -14.81
C LYS A 97 -29.92 20.49 -15.11
N LYS A 98 -31.12 20.42 -15.68
CA LYS A 98 -31.91 21.61 -16.01
C LYS A 98 -32.33 22.33 -14.73
N THR A 99 -32.18 23.64 -14.72
CA THR A 99 -32.72 24.51 -13.67
C THR A 99 -34.19 24.84 -13.99
N GLU A 100 -34.96 25.37 -13.03
CA GLU A 100 -36.36 25.79 -13.23
C GLU A 100 -36.52 26.79 -14.41
N ILE A 101 -35.48 27.56 -14.70
CA ILE A 101 -35.41 28.56 -15.78
C ILE A 101 -35.09 27.91 -17.15
N GLY A 102 -34.85 26.60 -17.20
CA GLY A 102 -34.52 25.87 -18.44
C GLY A 102 -33.06 25.98 -18.87
N THR A 103 -32.21 26.66 -18.10
CA THR A 103 -30.76 26.73 -18.31
C THR A 103 -30.04 25.51 -17.73
N GLY A 104 -28.91 25.15 -18.33
CA GLY A 104 -28.04 24.10 -17.81
C GLY A 104 -27.47 24.46 -16.44
N GLY A 105 -27.41 23.49 -15.53
CA GLY A 105 -26.82 23.68 -14.20
C GLY A 105 -25.35 24.08 -14.25
N ILE A 106 -24.87 24.69 -13.15
CA ILE A 106 -23.50 25.20 -13.02
C ILE A 106 -22.47 24.09 -13.31
N GLU A 107 -21.44 24.40 -14.10
CA GLU A 107 -20.33 23.47 -14.36
C GLU A 107 -19.57 23.14 -13.06
N LYS A 108 -19.42 21.84 -12.81
CA LYS A 108 -18.75 21.21 -11.65
C LYS A 108 -17.48 20.44 -12.02
N ARG A 109 -17.07 20.39 -13.29
CA ARG A 109 -15.77 19.81 -13.68
C ARG A 109 -14.65 20.52 -12.92
N GLY A 110 -13.69 19.74 -12.44
CA GLY A 110 -12.55 20.24 -11.66
C GLY A 110 -12.88 20.64 -10.22
N LYS A 111 -14.14 20.59 -9.77
CA LYS A 111 -14.54 20.90 -8.38
C LYS A 111 -14.50 19.67 -7.48
N HIS A 112 -13.49 18.82 -7.64
CA HIS A 112 -13.26 17.74 -6.69
C HIS A 112 -12.51 18.32 -5.49
N THR A 113 -13.07 18.17 -4.29
CA THR A 113 -12.34 18.51 -3.07
C THR A 113 -11.16 17.53 -2.94
N GLY A 114 -9.97 18.09 -2.75
CA GLY A 114 -8.79 17.29 -2.43
C GLY A 114 -8.99 16.59 -1.09
N ARG A 115 -8.40 15.40 -0.95
CA ARG A 115 -8.29 14.73 0.34
C ARG A 115 -7.04 15.24 1.03
N ASP A 116 -7.18 15.83 2.21
CA ASP A 116 -6.06 16.31 3.00
C ASP A 116 -5.28 15.12 3.55
N LYS A 117 -4.17 14.77 2.88
CA LYS A 117 -3.37 13.59 3.23
C LYS A 117 -2.56 13.75 4.50
N GLU A 118 -2.37 14.99 4.95
CA GLU A 118 -1.51 15.29 6.10
C GLU A 118 -2.23 15.07 7.43
N SER A 119 -3.50 15.50 7.54
CA SER A 119 -4.32 15.26 8.72
C SER A 119 -4.52 13.77 9.02
N GLU A 120 -4.44 12.91 8.00
CA GLU A 120 -4.53 11.45 8.16
C GLU A 120 -3.30 10.82 8.82
N LYS A 121 -2.16 11.51 8.84
CA LYS A 121 -0.91 11.00 9.41
C LYS A 121 -0.77 11.34 10.89
N ASP A 122 -1.41 12.42 11.34
CA ASP A 122 -1.33 12.89 12.73
C ASP A 122 -1.78 11.82 13.72
N GLU A 123 -2.79 11.06 13.34
CA GLU A 123 -3.34 9.95 14.08
C GLU A 123 -2.31 8.79 14.29
N PRO A 124 -1.73 8.19 13.22
CA PRO A 124 -0.59 7.28 13.32
C PRO A 124 0.59 7.82 14.14
N ARG A 125 0.95 9.11 13.97
CA ARG A 125 2.08 9.75 14.67
C ARG A 125 1.89 9.69 16.17
N GLN A 126 0.70 10.08 16.65
CA GLN A 126 0.38 10.07 18.08
C GLN A 126 0.48 8.65 18.66
N HIS A 127 -0.09 7.65 17.96
CA HIS A 127 -0.03 6.27 18.43
C HIS A 127 1.40 5.72 18.50
N ILE A 128 2.23 5.96 17.48
CA ILE A 128 3.63 5.51 17.46
C ILE A 128 4.43 6.18 18.58
N ASN A 129 4.22 7.48 18.79
CA ASN A 129 4.92 8.23 19.84
C ASN A 129 4.56 7.74 21.24
N ASN A 130 3.30 7.35 21.47
CA ASN A 130 2.85 6.79 22.75
C ASN A 130 3.39 5.37 23.00
N MET A 131 3.57 4.57 21.95
CA MET A 131 4.07 3.19 22.05
C MET A 131 5.58 3.11 22.25
N LYS A 132 6.32 4.10 21.77
CA LYS A 132 7.78 4.09 21.72
C LYS A 132 8.39 3.91 23.12
N SER A 133 8.89 2.71 23.40
CA SER A 133 9.63 2.41 24.62
C SER A 133 11.05 2.99 24.56
N LEU A 134 11.46 3.69 25.62
CA LEU A 134 12.74 4.39 25.76
C LEU A 134 13.92 3.40 25.89
N TYR A 135 14.27 2.70 24.83
CA TYR A 135 15.55 1.98 24.72
C TYR A 135 16.38 2.58 23.60
N ALA A 136 17.29 3.48 23.99
CA ALA A 136 18.35 3.99 23.14
C ALA A 136 19.68 3.39 23.58
N ARG A 137 20.52 3.01 22.62
CA ARG A 137 21.89 2.58 22.90
C ARG A 137 22.75 3.83 23.07
N LYS A 138 23.73 3.82 23.98
CA LYS A 138 24.62 4.97 24.24
C LYS A 138 25.24 5.55 22.95
N ASP A 139 25.59 4.67 22.01
CA ASP A 139 26.33 5.05 20.81
C ASP A 139 25.43 5.34 19.59
N SER A 140 24.09 5.25 19.73
CA SER A 140 23.17 5.39 18.60
C SER A 140 21.92 6.18 18.95
N LYS A 141 21.53 7.07 18.03
CA LYS A 141 20.24 7.79 18.06
C LYS A 141 19.05 6.92 17.62
N ARG A 142 19.27 5.64 17.32
CA ARG A 142 18.22 4.70 16.91
C ARG A 142 17.53 4.15 18.13
N GLU A 143 16.21 4.14 18.07
CA GLU A 143 15.36 3.65 19.15
C GLU A 143 14.80 2.29 18.78
N TYR A 144 14.65 1.45 19.81
CA TYR A 144 14.25 0.07 19.62
C TYR A 144 12.90 -0.22 20.26
N LEU A 145 12.01 -0.79 19.46
CA LEU A 145 10.78 -1.42 19.93
C LEU A 145 11.07 -2.86 20.36
N ASP A 146 10.20 -3.39 21.21
CA ASP A 146 10.33 -4.77 21.68
C ASP A 146 10.36 -5.77 20.52
N SER A 147 11.11 -6.85 20.72
CA SER A 147 11.32 -7.90 19.72
C SER A 147 10.05 -8.71 19.41
N SER A 148 9.05 -8.71 20.30
CA SER A 148 7.80 -9.44 20.09
C SER A 148 6.80 -8.68 19.20
N LEU A 149 7.01 -7.37 19.05
CA LEU A 149 6.19 -6.48 18.23
C LEU A 149 6.62 -6.54 16.77
N ASN A 150 5.65 -6.41 15.87
CA ASN A 150 5.86 -6.28 14.45
C ASN A 150 4.97 -5.14 13.96
N LEU A 151 5.33 -4.50 12.83
CA LEU A 151 4.59 -3.37 12.26
C LEU A 151 3.10 -3.69 12.05
N GLN A 152 2.78 -4.93 11.66
CA GLN A 152 1.40 -5.39 11.55
C GLN A 152 0.68 -5.44 12.91
N LYS A 153 1.30 -6.01 13.95
CA LYS A 153 0.71 -6.07 15.30
C LYS A 153 0.49 -4.68 15.89
N ILE A 154 1.44 -3.78 15.64
CA ILE A 154 1.36 -2.37 16.06
C ILE A 154 0.16 -1.68 15.41
N TYR A 155 -0.09 -1.97 14.13
CA TYR A 155 -1.27 -1.50 13.41
C TYR A 155 -2.57 -2.14 13.90
N GLU A 156 -2.57 -3.43 14.23
CA GLU A 156 -3.74 -4.10 14.84
C GLU A 156 -4.11 -3.44 16.17
N LEU A 157 -3.11 -3.18 17.03
CA LEU A 157 -3.29 -2.44 18.29
C LEU A 157 -3.83 -1.03 18.06
N TYR A 158 -3.32 -0.33 17.03
CA TYR A 158 -3.83 0.98 16.63
C TYR A 158 -5.32 0.92 16.30
N VAL A 159 -5.71 0.00 15.43
CA VAL A 159 -7.10 -0.17 15.00
C VAL A 159 -8.00 -0.52 16.18
N ASP A 160 -7.54 -1.34 17.12
CA ASP A 160 -8.31 -1.71 18.30
C ASP A 160 -8.49 -0.54 19.28
N ILE A 161 -7.47 0.30 19.47
CA ILE A 161 -7.59 1.54 20.23
C ILE A 161 -8.61 2.46 19.55
N ARG A 162 -8.52 2.63 18.22
CA ARG A 162 -9.47 3.46 17.46
C ARG A 162 -10.91 3.00 17.55
N LYS A 163 -11.14 1.68 17.51
CA LYS A 163 -12.47 1.10 17.70
C LYS A 163 -13.01 1.39 19.10
N LYS A 164 -12.16 1.32 20.13
CA LYS A 164 -12.55 1.62 21.53
C LYS A 164 -12.90 3.10 21.72
N GLU A 165 -12.20 3.99 21.02
CA GLU A 165 -12.47 5.45 21.01
C GLU A 165 -13.72 5.83 20.18
N GLY A 166 -14.35 4.88 19.48
CA GLY A 166 -15.55 5.13 18.66
C GLY A 166 -15.27 5.68 17.26
N CYS A 167 -14.01 5.68 16.80
CA CYS A 167 -13.68 6.13 15.45
C CYS A 167 -13.92 5.02 14.42
N THR A 168 -14.76 5.28 13.42
CA THR A 168 -15.16 4.30 12.40
C THR A 168 -14.16 4.19 11.24
N THR A 169 -13.33 5.22 11.02
CA THR A 169 -12.41 5.28 9.87
C THR A 169 -10.96 5.51 10.31
N PRO A 170 -10.25 4.47 10.79
CA PRO A 170 -8.82 4.58 11.06
C PRO A 170 -8.03 4.78 9.76
N ALA A 171 -6.87 5.45 9.89
CA ALA A 171 -5.89 5.56 8.81
C ALA A 171 -5.56 4.20 8.17
N SER A 172 -5.32 4.22 6.86
CA SER A 172 -4.97 3.01 6.10
C SER A 172 -3.64 2.42 6.56
N GLU A 173 -3.48 1.10 6.46
CA GLU A 173 -2.22 0.42 6.79
C GLU A 173 -1.04 0.98 5.99
N SER A 174 -1.23 1.32 4.71
CA SER A 174 -0.19 1.94 3.89
C SER A 174 0.26 3.30 4.43
N THR A 175 -0.68 4.14 4.86
CA THR A 175 -0.37 5.43 5.48
C THR A 175 0.40 5.20 6.78
N TYR A 176 -0.07 4.29 7.61
CA TYR A 176 0.57 3.94 8.88
C TYR A 176 2.01 3.44 8.69
N ARG A 177 2.25 2.53 7.73
CA ARG A 177 3.59 2.04 7.37
C ARG A 177 4.50 3.14 6.86
N SER A 178 3.97 4.08 6.07
CA SER A 178 4.75 5.21 5.56
C SER A 178 5.21 6.12 6.70
N VAL A 179 4.31 6.45 7.62
CA VAL A 179 4.63 7.26 8.81
C VAL A 179 5.71 6.55 9.63
N PHE A 180 5.53 5.27 9.93
CA PHE A 180 6.50 4.50 10.73
C PHE A 180 7.91 4.46 10.11
N ASN A 181 8.02 4.25 8.80
CA ASN A 181 9.32 4.07 8.15
C ASN A 181 10.05 5.39 7.83
N PHE A 182 9.31 6.44 7.49
CA PHE A 182 9.91 7.70 7.02
C PHE A 182 10.04 8.77 8.10
N GLU A 183 9.17 8.76 9.11
CA GLU A 183 9.15 9.80 10.13
C GLU A 183 9.83 9.37 11.44
N PHE A 184 9.91 8.06 11.70
CA PHE A 184 10.52 7.53 12.91
C PHE A 184 11.78 6.70 12.62
N ASN A 185 12.86 6.97 13.34
CA ASN A 185 14.08 6.14 13.31
C ASN A 185 13.97 4.95 14.27
N LEU A 186 12.89 4.18 14.13
CA LEU A 186 12.54 3.06 14.99
C LEU A 186 12.92 1.72 14.36
N SER A 187 13.27 0.75 15.20
CA SER A 187 13.50 -0.62 14.73
C SER A 187 13.18 -1.66 15.77
N PHE A 188 12.87 -2.87 15.31
CA PHE A 188 12.62 -3.98 16.21
C PHE A 188 13.94 -4.48 16.81
N HIS A 189 13.96 -4.65 18.13
CA HIS A 189 15.12 -5.17 18.82
C HIS A 189 15.41 -6.59 18.33
N ARG A 190 16.58 -6.79 17.71
CA ARG A 190 17.02 -8.11 17.27
C ARG A 190 17.90 -8.71 18.33
N ARG A 191 17.44 -9.81 18.93
CA ARG A 191 18.27 -10.61 19.84
C ARG A 191 19.53 -11.10 19.10
N MET A 192 20.71 -10.82 19.64
CA MET A 192 21.98 -11.29 19.07
C MET A 192 22.16 -12.79 19.32
N LYS A 193 22.82 -13.47 18.36
CA LYS A 193 23.08 -14.93 18.36
C LYS A 193 24.10 -15.35 19.42
N ASP A 194 25.02 -14.45 19.78
CA ASP A 194 26.09 -14.67 20.77
C ASP A 194 25.85 -13.79 22.00
N ARG A 195 24.75 -14.03 22.71
CA ARG A 195 24.49 -13.32 23.98
C ARG A 195 25.31 -13.97 25.09
N CYS A 196 25.98 -13.16 25.91
CA CYS A 196 26.68 -13.66 27.08
C CYS A 196 25.69 -14.21 28.13
N ASP A 197 26.18 -15.13 28.95
CA ASP A 197 25.37 -15.82 29.98
C ASP A 197 24.68 -14.84 30.96
N ILE A 198 25.28 -13.67 31.18
CA ILE A 198 24.72 -12.58 32.00
C ILE A 198 23.45 -12.00 31.35
N CYS A 199 23.51 -11.69 30.05
CA CYS A 199 22.38 -11.17 29.30
C CYS A 199 21.26 -12.22 29.13
N ALA A 200 21.60 -13.51 29.05
CA ALA A 200 20.61 -14.59 29.08
C ALA A 200 19.92 -14.67 30.44
N GLY A 201 20.66 -14.49 31.54
CA GLY A 201 20.10 -14.47 32.90
C GLY A 201 19.09 -13.34 33.14
N HIS A 202 19.34 -12.13 32.62
CA HIS A 202 18.41 -11.00 32.76
C HIS A 202 17.08 -11.22 32.01
N GLU A 203 17.08 -11.97 30.90
CA GLU A 203 15.88 -12.30 30.15
C GLU A 203 15.00 -13.32 30.88
N ASN A 204 15.61 -14.29 31.55
CA ASN A 204 14.89 -15.30 32.35
C ASN A 204 14.20 -14.67 33.58
N LEU A 205 14.84 -13.67 34.19
CA LEU A 205 14.24 -12.89 35.29
C LEU A 205 13.02 -12.07 34.86
N LEU A 206 12.97 -11.61 33.59
CA LEU A 206 11.85 -10.87 33.04
C LEU A 206 10.72 -11.76 32.52
N THR A 207 11.04 -12.98 32.09
CA THR A 207 10.09 -13.92 31.46
C THR A 207 9.49 -14.95 32.42
N GLY A 208 9.89 -14.95 33.70
CA GLY A 208 9.26 -15.76 34.75
C GLY A 208 9.35 -17.28 34.53
N THR A 209 10.35 -17.74 33.77
CA THR A 209 10.58 -19.16 33.57
C THR A 209 11.56 -19.68 34.62
N ASP A 210 11.02 -20.07 35.76
CA ASP A 210 11.77 -20.82 36.76
C ASP A 210 12.08 -22.24 36.23
N MET A 211 13.35 -22.53 35.96
CA MET A 211 13.86 -23.91 35.88
C MET A 211 15.13 -24.05 36.73
N PRO A 212 15.31 -25.15 37.47
CA PRO A 212 16.26 -25.24 38.56
C PRO A 212 17.60 -25.79 38.07
N GLU A 213 18.61 -24.93 37.91
CA GLU A 213 19.99 -25.42 37.84
C GLU A 213 20.97 -24.46 38.53
N SER A 214 20.60 -24.02 39.73
CA SER A 214 21.37 -23.04 40.52
C SER A 214 22.55 -23.63 41.31
N ARG A 215 23.06 -24.83 40.99
CA ARG A 215 24.14 -25.45 41.77
C ARG A 215 25.54 -25.28 41.18
N ASN A 216 25.67 -25.06 39.86
CA ASN A 216 26.97 -25.03 39.20
C ASN A 216 27.44 -23.63 38.72
N TYR A 217 26.61 -22.59 38.87
CA TYR A 217 26.95 -21.23 38.41
C TYR A 217 27.95 -20.50 39.33
N LYS A 218 27.85 -20.68 40.65
CA LYS A 218 28.72 -19.99 41.63
C LYS A 218 30.19 -20.41 41.56
N ALA A 219 30.49 -21.59 41.00
CA ALA A 219 31.86 -22.07 40.82
C ALA A 219 32.57 -21.37 39.66
N ARG A 220 31.89 -21.22 38.51
CA ARG A 220 32.44 -20.54 37.32
C ARG A 220 32.68 -19.04 37.50
N VAL A 221 31.86 -18.38 38.34
CA VAL A 221 32.00 -16.94 38.61
C VAL A 221 33.27 -16.62 39.40
N LYS A 222 33.77 -17.53 40.26
CA LYS A 222 34.98 -17.26 41.07
C LYS A 222 36.28 -17.35 40.29
N ASP A 223 36.33 -18.12 39.21
CA ASP A 223 37.54 -18.28 38.40
C ASP A 223 37.74 -17.13 37.39
N ASN A 224 36.65 -16.48 36.95
CA ASN A 224 36.69 -15.39 35.98
C ASN A 224 36.83 -13.99 36.60
N VAL A 225 36.75 -13.83 37.92
CA VAL A 225 36.97 -12.53 38.60
C VAL A 225 38.46 -12.14 38.67
N LYS A 226 39.39 -13.05 38.32
CA LYS A 226 40.85 -12.79 38.36
C LYS A 226 41.50 -12.52 36.99
N LYS A 227 40.76 -12.53 35.89
CA LYS A 227 41.29 -12.16 34.57
C LYS A 227 40.37 -11.13 33.92
N ASP A 228 40.98 -10.02 33.53
CA ASP A 228 40.51 -9.04 32.56
C ASP A 228 39.81 -7.79 33.13
N PRO A 229 40.55 -6.67 33.29
CA PRO A 229 40.02 -5.36 33.65
C PRO A 229 39.45 -4.64 32.41
N CYS A 230 38.49 -5.25 31.73
CA CYS A 230 37.99 -4.73 30.45
C CYS A 230 36.55 -4.23 30.55
N CYS A 231 36.29 -3.27 31.45
CA CYS A 231 35.11 -2.39 31.42
C CYS A 231 35.40 -1.10 32.21
N LEU A 232 36.08 -0.15 31.55
CA LEU A 232 35.92 1.29 31.75
C LEU A 232 35.43 1.89 30.43
#